data_AF-A0A7X6U0D3-F1
#
_entry.id   AF-A0A7X6U0D3-F1
#
_cell.length_a   1.000
_cell.length_b   1.000
_cell.length_c   1.000
_cell.angle_alpha   90.00
_cell.angle_beta   90.00
_cell.angle_gamma   90.00
#
_symmetry.space_group_name_H-M   'P 1'
#
loop_
_entity.id
_entity.type
_entity.pdbx_description
1 polymer ?
#
loop_
_entity_poly.entity_id
_entity_poly.type
_entity_poly.pdbx_seq_one_letter_code
_entity_poly.pdbx_strand_id
1 'polypeptide(L)'
;MEDLRTADAGEKTIGERMEAFRFFELSGKDEKGDRFLQPWLYCHVFAAGSKGRGERKRAGKELKRFFAQKDLVAILRDAAEESDALMEMHLFDSADRYLTICRDDVGFGRKLFGLVRMKSQEKEEKIIADVYRSMIPLLAQLPDLSESRAMIRSLDRACRNLYPQRLADMEAASGVRENDSLRILLDPFDHTTQENDESIHGR
;
A
#
# COMPACT_ATOMS: atom_id res chain seq x y z
N MET A 1 -31.47 -22.14 44.04
CA MET A 1 -30.03 -22.20 43.78
C MET A 1 -29.91 -22.72 42.35
N GLU A 2 -29.97 -21.82 41.39
CA GLU A 2 -29.65 -22.11 40.00
C GLU A 2 -28.94 -20.85 39.49
N ASP A 3 -27.64 -21.02 39.36
CA ASP A 3 -26.66 -19.98 39.06
C ASP A 3 -26.75 -19.73 37.55
N LEU A 4 -27.56 -18.74 37.15
CA LEU A 4 -27.55 -18.17 35.80
C LEU A 4 -26.28 -17.33 35.63
N ARG A 5 -25.14 -18.01 35.63
CA ARG A 5 -23.85 -17.41 35.32
C ARG A 5 -23.66 -17.38 33.80
N THR A 6 -23.82 -16.16 33.28
CA THR A 6 -23.03 -15.58 32.18
C THR A 6 -23.04 -16.32 30.86
N ALA A 7 -24.12 -16.19 30.10
CA ALA A 7 -24.06 -16.32 28.66
C ALA A 7 -23.54 -15.00 28.04
N ASP A 8 -22.32 -15.10 27.51
CA ASP A 8 -21.77 -14.39 26.36
C ASP A 8 -21.60 -12.85 26.45
N ALA A 9 -20.46 -12.43 26.99
CA ALA A 9 -19.87 -11.13 26.62
C ALA A 9 -19.33 -11.27 25.19
N GLY A 10 -20.19 -10.98 24.21
CA GLY A 10 -20.03 -11.26 22.78
C GLY A 10 -18.59 -11.16 22.27
N GLU A 11 -18.04 -12.30 21.90
CA GLU A 11 -16.70 -12.39 21.31
C GLU A 11 -16.69 -11.66 19.97
N LYS A 12 -15.88 -10.59 19.88
CA LYS A 12 -15.73 -9.84 18.63
C LYS A 12 -15.17 -10.74 17.54
N THR A 13 -15.73 -10.66 16.36
CA THR A 13 -15.24 -11.36 15.17
C THR A 13 -13.80 -10.94 14.83
N ILE A 14 -13.07 -11.78 14.09
CA ILE A 14 -11.72 -11.47 13.59
C ILE A 14 -11.70 -10.15 12.81
N GLY A 15 -12.71 -9.94 11.95
CA GLY A 15 -12.87 -8.71 11.18
C GLY A 15 -13.03 -7.47 12.07
N GLU A 16 -13.90 -7.51 13.08
CA GLU A 16 -14.09 -6.40 14.02
C GLU A 16 -12.84 -6.11 14.85
N ARG A 17 -12.08 -7.15 15.22
CA ARG A 17 -10.80 -6.98 15.92
C ARG A 17 -9.76 -6.33 15.01
N MET A 18 -9.69 -6.74 13.74
CA MET A 18 -8.79 -6.13 12.75
C MET A 18 -9.16 -4.68 12.47
N GLU A 19 -10.45 -4.37 12.32
CA GLU A 19 -10.97 -3.00 12.19
C GLU A 19 -10.59 -2.14 13.40
N ALA A 20 -10.78 -2.64 14.62
CA ALA A 20 -10.39 -1.93 15.85
C ALA A 20 -8.86 -1.76 15.98
N PHE A 21 -8.07 -2.74 15.52
CA PHE A 21 -6.62 -2.61 15.44
C PHE A 21 -6.20 -1.62 14.36
N ARG A 22 -6.91 -1.52 13.24
CA ARG A 22 -6.51 -0.65 12.15
C ARG A 22 -6.93 0.80 12.39
N PHE A 23 -8.17 1.03 12.79
CA PHE A 23 -8.72 2.36 12.93
C PHE A 23 -8.70 2.87 14.37
N PHE A 24 -8.40 4.16 14.54
CA PHE A 24 -8.36 4.81 15.85
C PHE A 24 -8.96 6.22 15.77
N GLU A 25 -9.47 6.70 16.90
CA GLU A 25 -10.06 8.03 16.97
C GLU A 25 -8.99 9.12 16.89
N LEU A 26 -9.27 10.17 16.11
CA LEU A 26 -8.48 11.38 16.08
C LEU A 26 -9.15 12.43 16.94
N SER A 27 -8.42 12.99 17.91
CA SER A 27 -8.96 14.01 18.79
C SER A 27 -9.49 15.21 17.99
N GLY A 28 -10.77 15.53 18.16
CA GLY A 28 -11.42 16.68 17.53
C GLY A 28 -11.72 16.52 16.03
N LYS A 29 -11.77 15.30 15.50
CA LYS A 29 -12.18 15.01 14.12
C LYS A 29 -13.22 13.89 14.06
N ASP A 30 -14.13 13.99 13.10
CA ASP A 30 -15.09 12.92 12.78
C ASP A 30 -14.44 11.77 12.00
N GLU A 31 -13.24 11.99 11.45
CA GLU A 31 -12.45 11.00 10.72
C GLU A 31 -11.66 10.10 11.68
N LYS A 32 -11.55 8.82 11.34
CA LYS A 32 -10.67 7.88 12.02
C LYS A 32 -9.27 7.87 11.40
N GLY A 33 -8.25 7.80 12.23
CA GLY A 33 -6.89 7.51 11.81
C GLY A 33 -6.75 6.05 11.38
N ASP A 34 -5.81 5.77 10.48
CA ASP A 34 -5.55 4.44 9.93
C ASP A 34 -4.09 4.04 10.22
N ARG A 35 -3.91 3.03 11.09
CA ARG A 35 -2.58 2.53 11.46
C ARG A 35 -1.86 1.90 10.27
N PHE A 36 -2.57 1.34 9.28
CA PHE A 36 -1.95 0.70 8.12
C PHE A 36 -1.38 1.71 7.11
N LEU A 37 -1.60 3.02 7.27
CA LEU A 37 -0.85 4.01 6.50
C LEU A 37 0.64 4.07 6.87
N GLN A 38 0.98 3.63 8.08
CA GLN A 38 2.33 3.74 8.63
C GLN A 38 3.39 2.92 7.85
N PRO A 39 3.17 1.65 7.48
CA PRO A 39 4.06 0.92 6.58
C PRO A 39 4.36 1.66 5.27
N TRP A 40 3.34 2.26 4.64
CA TRP A 40 3.51 3.00 3.39
C TRP A 40 4.33 4.27 3.57
N LEU A 41 4.12 5.00 4.68
CA LEU A 41 4.93 6.15 5.05
C LEU A 41 6.39 5.77 5.28
N TYR A 42 6.67 4.63 5.94
CA TYR A 42 8.04 4.13 6.09
C TYR A 42 8.67 3.82 4.74
N CYS A 43 7.96 3.11 3.87
CA CYS A 43 8.42 2.85 2.51
C CYS A 43 8.72 4.16 1.79
N HIS A 44 7.82 5.14 1.82
CA HIS A 44 8.00 6.43 1.15
C HIS A 44 9.23 7.19 1.65
N VAL A 45 9.36 7.35 2.98
CA VAL A 45 10.45 8.10 3.60
C VAL A 45 11.80 7.42 3.36
N PHE A 46 11.89 6.11 3.54
CA PHE A 46 13.16 5.39 3.40
C PHE A 46 13.51 5.06 1.95
N ALA A 47 12.54 5.05 1.03
CA ALA A 47 12.81 4.79 -0.38
C ALA A 47 13.58 5.94 -1.04
N ALA A 48 13.38 7.19 -0.59
CA ALA A 48 14.18 8.34 -1.01
C ALA A 48 15.69 8.19 -0.71
N GLY A 49 16.05 7.39 0.31
CA GLY A 49 17.44 7.09 0.69
C GLY A 49 17.90 5.66 0.38
N SER A 50 17.09 4.86 -0.32
CA SER A 50 17.27 3.40 -0.53
C SER A 50 18.57 2.96 -1.22
N LYS A 51 19.33 3.90 -1.80
CA LYS A 51 20.67 3.62 -2.34
C LYS A 51 21.65 3.18 -1.24
N GLY A 52 21.41 3.57 0.02
CA GLY A 52 22.25 3.21 1.17
C GLY A 52 21.77 1.96 1.92
N ARG A 53 22.70 1.04 2.24
CA ARG A 53 22.43 -0.14 3.09
C ARG A 53 21.78 0.22 4.44
N GLY A 54 22.09 1.39 4.99
CA GLY A 54 21.56 1.88 6.27
C GLY A 54 20.06 2.14 6.25
N GLU A 55 19.57 2.85 5.24
CA GLU A 55 18.13 3.18 5.11
C GLU A 55 17.30 1.92 4.84
N ARG A 56 17.80 0.99 4.04
CA ARG A 56 17.16 -0.32 3.85
C ARG A 56 17.00 -1.08 5.17
N LYS A 57 18.04 -1.09 6.01
CA LYS A 57 17.99 -1.74 7.33
C LYS A 57 17.00 -1.05 8.27
N ARG A 58 16.92 0.28 8.22
CA ARG A 58 15.94 1.07 9.01
C ARG A 58 14.51 0.77 8.56
N ALA A 59 14.24 0.80 7.26
CA ALA A 59 12.94 0.42 6.70
C ALA A 59 12.52 -0.98 7.14
N GLY A 60 13.39 -1.97 6.94
CA GLY A 60 13.12 -3.35 7.36
C GLY A 60 12.86 -3.48 8.86
N LYS A 61 13.57 -2.73 9.70
CA LYS A 61 13.35 -2.73 11.15
C LYS A 61 11.97 -2.16 11.51
N GLU A 62 11.60 -1.00 10.98
CA GLU A 62 10.33 -0.35 11.32
C GLU A 62 9.13 -1.13 10.76
N LEU A 63 9.24 -1.70 9.56
CA LEU A 63 8.21 -2.60 9.00
C LEU A 63 8.03 -3.86 9.87
N LYS A 64 9.12 -4.55 10.22
CA LYS A 64 9.05 -5.71 11.12
C LYS A 64 8.44 -5.35 12.47
N ARG A 65 8.78 -4.18 13.02
CA ARG A 65 8.21 -3.69 14.27
C ARG A 65 6.70 -3.46 14.16
N PHE A 66 6.23 -2.92 13.04
CA PHE A 66 4.81 -2.73 12.80
C PHE A 66 4.06 -4.06 12.75
N PHE A 67 4.54 -5.03 11.96
CA PHE A 67 3.87 -6.33 11.81
C PHE A 67 4.01 -7.24 13.04
N ALA A 68 5.01 -7.02 13.90
CA ALA A 68 5.19 -7.76 15.15
C ALA A 68 4.37 -7.21 16.35
N GLN A 69 3.45 -6.27 16.11
CA GLN A 69 2.56 -5.77 17.17
C GLN A 69 1.70 -6.91 17.74
N LYS A 70 1.69 -7.06 19.06
CA LYS A 70 1.06 -8.21 19.74
C LYS A 70 -0.40 -8.41 19.34
N ASP A 71 -1.15 -7.32 19.21
CA ASP A 71 -2.57 -7.38 18.88
C ASP A 71 -2.79 -7.87 17.44
N LEU A 72 -1.99 -7.37 16.49
CA LEU A 72 -2.03 -7.82 15.10
C LEU A 72 -1.64 -9.30 14.98
N VAL A 73 -0.55 -9.70 15.64
CA VAL A 73 -0.09 -11.10 15.65
C VAL A 73 -1.16 -12.02 16.25
N ALA A 74 -1.83 -11.59 17.32
CA ALA A 74 -2.91 -12.36 17.93
C ALA A 74 -4.11 -12.49 16.97
N ILE A 75 -4.52 -11.40 16.31
CA ILE A 75 -5.62 -11.42 15.34
C ILE A 75 -5.31 -12.39 14.19
N LEU A 76 -4.11 -12.31 13.60
CA LEU A 76 -3.72 -13.17 12.48
C LEU A 76 -3.58 -14.63 12.89
N ARG A 77 -3.04 -14.90 14.07
CA ARG A 77 -2.97 -16.27 14.61
C ARG A 77 -4.36 -16.87 14.78
N ASP A 78 -5.29 -16.09 15.33
CA ASP A 78 -6.66 -16.55 15.57
C ASP A 78 -7.47 -16.67 14.26
N ALA A 79 -7.09 -15.95 13.19
CA ALA A 79 -7.62 -16.12 11.84
C ALA A 79 -7.14 -17.41 11.13
N ALA A 80 -6.09 -18.06 11.65
CA ALA A 80 -5.55 -19.32 11.15
C ALA A 80 -5.32 -19.32 9.62
N GLU A 81 -6.04 -20.17 8.87
CA GLU A 81 -5.89 -20.34 7.42
C GLU A 81 -6.30 -19.09 6.62
N GLU A 82 -7.12 -18.21 7.20
CA GLU A 82 -7.56 -16.97 6.55
C GLU A 82 -6.59 -15.79 6.76
N SER A 83 -5.53 -15.99 7.54
CA SER A 83 -4.60 -14.93 7.96
C SER A 83 -3.95 -14.17 6.79
N ASP A 84 -3.49 -14.89 5.77
CA ASP A 84 -2.86 -14.29 4.58
C ASP A 84 -3.88 -13.47 3.78
N ALA A 85 -5.07 -14.01 3.54
CA ALA A 85 -6.14 -13.32 2.81
C ALA A 85 -6.61 -12.06 3.55
N LEU A 86 -6.75 -12.15 4.87
CA LEU A 86 -7.09 -11.01 5.73
C LEU A 86 -6.03 -9.91 5.64
N MET A 87 -4.75 -10.28 5.76
CA MET A 87 -3.64 -9.33 5.66
C MET A 87 -3.59 -8.67 4.28
N GLU A 88 -3.69 -9.45 3.20
CA GLU A 88 -3.68 -8.94 1.83
C GLU A 88 -4.81 -7.93 1.58
N MET A 89 -6.02 -8.23 2.06
CA MET A 89 -7.16 -7.33 1.93
C MET A 89 -6.88 -5.97 2.60
N HIS A 90 -6.38 -5.96 3.84
CA HIS A 90 -6.11 -4.70 4.55
C HIS A 90 -4.85 -3.97 4.02
N LEU A 91 -3.85 -4.69 3.51
CA LEU A 91 -2.72 -4.08 2.81
C LEU A 91 -3.17 -3.42 1.51
N PHE A 92 -4.01 -4.08 0.72
CA PHE A 92 -4.54 -3.49 -0.51
C PHE A 92 -5.39 -2.23 -0.22
N ASP A 93 -6.38 -2.32 0.67
CA ASP A 93 -7.24 -1.18 1.00
C ASP A 93 -6.42 0.00 1.60
N SER A 94 -5.40 -0.27 2.41
CA SER A 94 -4.54 0.81 2.93
C SER A 94 -3.59 1.39 1.89
N ALA A 95 -3.11 0.59 0.93
CA ALA A 95 -2.30 1.08 -0.19
C ALA A 95 -3.14 2.00 -1.09
N ASP A 96 -4.38 1.61 -1.40
CA ASP A 96 -5.33 2.41 -2.18
C ASP A 96 -5.62 3.76 -1.50
N ARG A 97 -5.90 3.74 -0.19
CA ARG A 97 -6.08 4.96 0.61
C ARG A 97 -4.83 5.82 0.62
N TYR A 98 -3.65 5.24 0.82
CA TYR A 98 -2.38 5.97 0.82
C TYR A 98 -2.16 6.69 -0.52
N LEU A 99 -2.31 6.00 -1.65
CA LEU A 99 -2.10 6.60 -2.97
C LEU A 99 -3.18 7.64 -3.30
N THR A 100 -4.43 7.41 -2.87
CA THR A 100 -5.52 8.39 -2.98
C THR A 100 -5.21 9.67 -2.19
N ILE A 101 -4.74 9.54 -0.94
CA ILE A 101 -4.28 10.68 -0.15
C ILE A 101 -3.15 11.41 -0.87
N CYS A 102 -2.15 10.69 -1.40
CA CYS A 102 -1.08 11.32 -2.18
C CYS A 102 -1.63 12.08 -3.40
N ARG A 103 -2.59 11.51 -4.15
CA ARG A 103 -3.24 12.13 -5.32
C ARG A 103 -4.06 13.37 -4.96
N ASP A 104 -4.69 13.39 -3.79
CA ASP A 104 -5.61 14.47 -3.42
C ASP A 104 -4.92 15.57 -2.59
N ASP A 105 -3.81 15.23 -1.92
CA ASP A 105 -3.07 16.19 -1.08
C ASP A 105 -2.36 17.27 -1.91
N VAL A 106 -2.77 18.53 -1.70
CA VAL A 106 -2.15 19.70 -2.34
C VAL A 106 -0.67 19.83 -1.98
N GLY A 107 -0.28 19.45 -0.76
CA GLY A 107 1.10 19.47 -0.28
C GLY A 107 2.01 18.50 -1.04
N PHE A 108 1.53 17.28 -1.30
CA PHE A 108 2.27 16.28 -2.09
C PHE A 108 2.58 16.77 -3.51
N GLY A 109 1.65 17.52 -4.09
CA GLY A 109 1.78 18.12 -5.43
C GLY A 109 2.56 19.42 -5.47
N ARG A 110 3.46 19.72 -4.52
CA ARG A 110 4.26 20.95 -4.54
C ARG A 110 5.75 20.67 -4.81
N LYS A 111 6.37 21.55 -5.61
CA LYS A 111 7.81 21.61 -5.91
C LYS A 111 8.42 22.90 -5.32
N LEU A 112 9.74 23.00 -5.33
CA LEU A 112 10.50 24.20 -4.88
C LEU A 112 10.11 24.65 -3.46
N PHE A 113 10.27 23.79 -2.47
CA PHE A 113 9.95 24.09 -1.06
C PHE A 113 8.49 24.54 -0.82
N GLY A 114 7.54 24.05 -1.61
CA GLY A 114 6.13 24.40 -1.46
C GLY A 114 5.64 25.54 -2.36
N LEU A 115 6.53 26.17 -3.14
CA LEU A 115 6.22 27.40 -3.88
C LEU A 115 5.46 27.14 -5.19
N VAL A 116 5.68 26.01 -5.85
CA VAL A 116 5.08 25.73 -7.17
C VAL A 116 4.20 24.49 -7.12
N ARG A 117 2.93 24.61 -7.53
CA ARG A 117 2.01 23.48 -7.67
C ARG A 117 2.32 22.71 -8.96
N MET A 118 2.41 21.40 -8.85
CA MET A 118 2.50 20.46 -9.96
C MET A 118 1.18 20.44 -10.74
N LYS A 119 1.28 20.25 -12.06
CA LYS A 119 0.14 19.85 -12.89
C LYS A 119 -0.29 18.42 -12.53
N SER A 120 -1.53 18.05 -12.86
CA SER A 120 -2.07 16.71 -12.58
C SER A 120 -1.14 15.60 -13.10
N GLN A 121 -0.73 15.70 -14.36
CA GLN A 121 0.13 14.72 -15.00
C GLN A 121 1.50 14.58 -14.30
N GLU A 122 2.12 15.68 -13.87
CA GLU A 122 3.38 15.65 -13.12
C GLU A 122 3.21 14.97 -11.74
N LYS A 123 2.04 15.11 -11.13
CA LYS A 123 1.70 14.47 -9.86
C LYS A 123 1.49 12.97 -10.04
N GLU A 124 0.80 12.56 -11.11
CA GLU A 124 0.64 11.16 -11.51
C GLU A 124 2.00 10.51 -11.77
N GLU A 125 2.86 11.15 -12.56
CA GLU A 125 4.23 10.69 -12.83
C GLU A 125 5.04 10.52 -11.56
N LYS A 126 4.92 11.47 -10.62
CA LYS A 126 5.58 11.37 -9.31
C LYS A 126 5.10 10.16 -8.53
N ILE A 127 3.78 9.91 -8.48
CA ILE A 127 3.23 8.77 -7.74
C ILE A 127 3.70 7.45 -8.36
N ILE A 128 3.64 7.31 -9.69
CA ILE A 128 4.14 6.14 -10.41
C ILE A 128 5.63 5.92 -10.12
N ALA A 129 6.44 6.99 -10.16
CA ALA A 129 7.86 6.90 -9.85
C ALA A 129 8.13 6.52 -8.38
N ASP A 130 7.38 7.07 -7.43
CA ASP A 130 7.51 6.70 -6.02
C ASP A 130 7.18 5.22 -5.81
N VAL A 131 6.13 4.70 -6.44
CA VAL A 131 5.75 3.27 -6.35
C VAL A 131 6.79 2.37 -7.01
N TYR A 132 7.01 2.52 -8.32
CA TYR A 132 7.74 1.54 -9.13
C TYR A 132 9.26 1.71 -9.10
N ARG A 133 9.76 2.93 -8.89
CA ARG A 133 11.21 3.19 -8.85
C ARG A 133 11.77 3.28 -7.44
N SER A 134 10.91 3.38 -6.42
CA SER A 134 11.35 3.61 -5.04
C SER A 134 10.79 2.57 -4.06
N MET A 135 9.48 2.51 -3.83
CA MET A 135 8.87 1.68 -2.79
C MET A 135 8.94 0.18 -3.11
N ILE A 136 8.54 -0.24 -4.31
CA ILE A 136 8.62 -1.66 -4.72
C ILE A 136 10.08 -2.17 -4.71
N PRO A 137 11.06 -1.45 -5.30
CA PRO A 137 12.46 -1.86 -5.21
C PRO A 137 12.98 -1.96 -3.78
N LEU A 138 12.57 -1.06 -2.87
CA LEU A 138 12.92 -1.15 -1.45
C LEU A 138 12.37 -2.45 -0.84
N LEU A 139 11.08 -2.74 -1.03
CA LEU A 139 10.44 -3.95 -0.50
C LEU A 139 11.07 -5.23 -1.05
N ALA A 140 11.38 -5.26 -2.35
CA ALA A 140 12.05 -6.38 -2.99
C ALA A 140 13.44 -6.68 -2.41
N GLN A 141 14.07 -5.68 -1.78
CA GLN A 141 15.36 -5.81 -1.09
C GLN A 141 15.23 -6.17 0.40
N LEU A 142 14.02 -6.47 0.87
CA LEU A 142 13.72 -6.91 2.23
C LEU A 142 13.18 -8.36 2.24
N PRO A 143 13.98 -9.36 1.83
CA PRO A 143 13.51 -10.74 1.71
C PRO A 143 13.12 -11.37 3.06
N ASP A 144 13.65 -10.86 4.17
CA ASP A 144 13.34 -11.35 5.52
C ASP A 144 12.05 -10.73 6.12
N LEU A 145 11.28 -9.97 5.34
CA LEU A 145 9.98 -9.44 5.74
C LEU A 145 8.90 -10.31 5.07
N SER A 146 8.14 -11.07 5.87
CA SER A 146 7.10 -11.99 5.41
C SER A 146 6.07 -11.29 4.51
N GLU A 147 5.71 -10.06 4.88
CA GLU A 147 4.66 -9.29 4.22
C GLU A 147 5.15 -8.61 2.93
N SER A 148 6.45 -8.62 2.62
CA SER A 148 7.03 -7.88 1.50
C SER A 148 6.34 -8.18 0.17
N ARG A 149 6.05 -9.46 -0.11
CA ARG A 149 5.36 -9.86 -1.35
C ARG A 149 3.93 -9.32 -1.42
N ALA A 150 3.17 -9.45 -0.33
CA ALA A 150 1.80 -8.93 -0.24
C ALA A 150 1.78 -7.40 -0.36
N MET A 151 2.76 -6.71 0.23
CA MET A 151 2.90 -5.26 0.13
C MET A 151 3.21 -4.80 -1.30
N ILE A 152 4.11 -5.49 -2.01
CA ILE A 152 4.43 -5.19 -3.42
C ILE A 152 3.18 -5.34 -4.30
N ARG A 153 2.46 -6.46 -4.19
CA ARG A 153 1.21 -6.67 -4.93
C ARG A 153 0.15 -5.61 -4.61
N SER A 154 0.02 -5.25 -3.33
CA SER A 154 -0.93 -4.23 -2.88
C SER A 154 -0.64 -2.86 -3.51
N LEU A 155 0.63 -2.45 -3.54
CA LEU A 155 1.04 -1.19 -4.17
C LEU A 155 0.84 -1.19 -5.69
N ASP A 156 1.22 -2.28 -6.37
CA ASP A 156 1.03 -2.42 -7.81
C ASP A 156 -0.45 -2.35 -8.17
N ARG A 157 -1.29 -3.17 -7.53
CA ARG A 157 -2.73 -3.19 -7.78
C ARG A 157 -3.39 -1.85 -7.46
N ALA A 158 -3.06 -1.23 -6.33
CA ALA A 158 -3.58 0.09 -5.98
C ALA A 158 -3.17 1.17 -6.99
N CYS A 159 -1.92 1.15 -7.46
CA CYS A 159 -1.44 2.13 -8.45
C CYS A 159 -2.14 1.94 -9.81
N ARG A 160 -2.31 0.70 -10.27
CA ARG A 160 -3.06 0.37 -11.49
C ARG A 160 -4.53 0.78 -11.40
N ASN A 161 -5.17 0.57 -10.24
CA ASN A 161 -6.54 1.02 -10.01
C ASN A 161 -6.67 2.54 -10.00
N LEU A 162 -5.67 3.24 -9.46
CA LEU A 162 -5.66 4.70 -9.40
C LEU A 162 -5.45 5.34 -10.77
N TYR A 163 -4.60 4.73 -11.62
CA TYR A 163 -4.25 5.25 -12.94
C TYR A 163 -4.30 4.18 -14.05
N PRO A 164 -5.48 3.61 -14.35
CA PRO A 164 -5.61 2.56 -15.36
C PRO A 164 -5.19 3.01 -16.76
N GLN A 165 -5.25 4.32 -17.05
CA GLN A 165 -4.79 4.91 -18.31
C GLN A 165 -3.26 5.00 -18.44
N ARG A 166 -2.49 4.69 -17.39
CA ARG A 166 -1.03 4.87 -17.31
C ARG A 166 -0.25 3.55 -17.22
N LEU A 167 -0.83 2.41 -17.58
CA LEU A 167 -0.18 1.10 -17.47
C LEU A 167 1.16 1.01 -18.21
N ALA A 168 1.28 1.62 -19.39
CA ALA A 168 2.54 1.67 -20.14
C ALA A 168 3.66 2.40 -19.37
N ASP A 169 3.33 3.49 -18.67
CA ASP A 169 4.29 4.23 -17.86
C ASP A 169 4.73 3.44 -16.62
N MET A 170 3.80 2.69 -16.02
CA MET A 170 4.09 1.79 -14.90
C MET A 170 5.00 0.65 -15.34
N GLU A 171 4.71 0.00 -16.49
CA GLU A 171 5.57 -1.04 -17.06
C GLU A 171 6.98 -0.51 -17.30
N ALA A 172 7.11 0.65 -17.93
CA ALA A 172 8.39 1.30 -18.17
C ALA A 172 9.13 1.66 -16.88
N ALA A 173 8.41 2.17 -15.87
CA ALA A 173 9.00 2.55 -14.58
C ALA A 173 9.43 1.34 -13.74
N SER A 174 8.74 0.20 -13.86
CA SER A 174 8.99 -1.01 -13.08
C SER A 174 10.31 -1.70 -13.44
N GLY A 175 10.81 -1.50 -14.67
CA GLY A 175 11.98 -2.23 -15.18
C GLY A 175 11.76 -3.74 -15.24
N VAL A 176 10.50 -4.22 -15.23
CA VAL A 176 10.14 -5.64 -15.22
C VAL A 176 10.68 -6.37 -16.44
N ARG A 177 10.93 -5.68 -17.56
CA ARG A 177 11.60 -6.27 -18.73
C ARG A 177 13.06 -6.67 -18.48
N GLU A 178 13.69 -6.11 -17.46
CA GLU A 178 15.11 -6.26 -17.15
C GLU A 178 15.34 -7.01 -15.82
N ASN A 179 14.28 -7.33 -15.05
CA ASN A 179 14.38 -7.92 -13.73
C ASN A 179 13.39 -9.08 -13.51
N ASP A 180 13.89 -10.31 -13.63
CA ASP A 180 13.09 -11.54 -13.48
C ASP A 180 12.46 -11.70 -12.10
N SER A 181 13.06 -11.15 -11.04
CA SER A 181 12.48 -11.22 -9.70
C SER A 181 11.22 -10.37 -9.58
N LEU A 182 11.16 -9.24 -10.29
CA LEU A 182 9.98 -8.37 -10.33
C LEU A 182 8.89 -8.93 -11.25
N ARG A 183 9.25 -9.64 -12.33
CA ARG A 183 8.29 -10.37 -13.19
C ARG A 183 7.45 -11.38 -12.42
N ILE A 184 8.04 -12.03 -11.43
CA ILE A 184 7.36 -13.05 -10.62
C ILE A 184 6.41 -12.40 -9.59
N LEU A 185 6.66 -11.15 -9.22
CA LEU A 185 5.94 -10.46 -8.14
C LEU A 185 4.82 -9.54 -8.63
N LEU A 186 4.87 -9.11 -9.88
CA LEU A 186 3.90 -8.18 -10.47
C LEU A 186 3.07 -8.92 -11.51
N ASP A 187 1.77 -8.63 -11.53
CA ASP A 187 0.89 -9.16 -12.55
C ASP A 187 1.33 -8.64 -13.93
N PRO A 188 1.13 -9.40 -15.02
CA PRO A 188 1.38 -8.89 -16.37
C PRO A 188 0.65 -7.56 -16.60
N PHE A 189 1.31 -6.63 -17.31
CA PHE A 189 0.65 -5.41 -17.75
C PHE A 189 -0.18 -5.75 -18.99
N ASP A 190 -1.51 -5.75 -18.84
CA ASP A 190 -2.44 -5.97 -19.96
C ASP A 190 -2.83 -4.62 -20.56
N HIS A 191 -2.55 -4.44 -21.85
CA HIS A 191 -2.77 -3.18 -22.59
C HIS A 191 -4.06 -3.20 -23.43
N THR A 192 -4.91 -4.22 -23.29
CA THR A 192 -6.09 -4.45 -24.15
C THR A 192 -7.16 -3.35 -24.13
N THR A 193 -7.10 -2.38 -23.23
CA THR A 193 -8.12 -1.32 -23.11
C THR A 193 -7.84 -0.05 -23.92
N GLN A 194 -6.71 0.06 -24.65
CA GLN A 194 -6.33 1.33 -25.32
C GLN A 194 -6.71 1.45 -26.81
N GLU A 195 -7.24 0.44 -27.49
CA GLU A 195 -7.43 0.49 -28.96
C GLU A 195 -8.76 1.05 -29.48
N ASN A 196 -9.73 1.44 -28.64
CA ASN A 196 -11.09 1.74 -29.12
C ASN A 196 -11.52 3.21 -29.26
N ASP A 197 -10.65 4.21 -28.98
CA ASP A 197 -11.07 5.63 -29.01
C ASP A 197 -10.58 6.45 -30.22
N GLU A 198 -9.80 5.89 -31.16
CA GLU A 198 -9.34 6.63 -32.35
C GLU A 198 -10.13 6.34 -33.66
N SER A 199 -11.29 5.69 -33.57
CA SER A 199 -12.07 5.29 -34.76
C SER A 199 -13.39 6.05 -34.96
N ILE A 200 -13.59 7.22 -34.36
CA ILE A 200 -14.79 8.03 -34.63
C ILE A 200 -14.42 9.51 -34.68
N HIS A 201 -13.74 9.97 -35.72
CA HIS A 201 -13.87 11.33 -36.29
C HIS A 201 -13.31 11.32 -37.71
N GLY A 202 -14.02 10.63 -38.59
CA GLY A 202 -13.78 10.64 -40.03
C GLY A 202 -15.11 10.66 -40.77
N ARG A 203 -15.74 11.82 -40.86
CA ARG A 203 -16.67 12.22 -41.92
C ARG A 203 -16.60 13.72 -42.14
#